data_AF-A0A3N5E516-F1
#
_entry.id   AF-A0A3N5E516-F1
#
_cell.length_a   1.000
_cell.length_b   1.000
_cell.length_c   1.000
_cell.angle_alpha   90.00
_cell.angle_beta   90.00
_cell.angle_gamma   90.00
#
_symmetry.space_group_name_H-M   'P 1'
#
loop_
_entity.id
_entity.type
_entity.pdbx_description
1 polymer ?
#
loop_
_entity_poly.entity_id
_entity_poly.type
_entity_poly.pdbx_seq_one_letter_code
_entity_poly.pdbx_strand_id
1 'polypeptide(L)'
;MPRHAAVRWDDARLLRETPVPPLRSPFRAGLAAVVLLTACQGGLPGATPVACPTAAPTAADSAGILAGATAVVVETSLGDFTITLNPVAAPVAAANFVALARCGFYDGITFHRVLTGFVIQAGDPNTRENQGDFEGLGSGTPGYGFDTEVPPEGVNYDSYTVAMANAAAPGTNGSQFFVCLVDLDGLFPERNYSIFGTVTEGQEVVDAIGQVEVNHPNIGVPVDPVVIDRMEVLTAESTPS
;
A
#
# COMPACT_ATOMS: atom_id res chain seq x y z
N MET A 1 37.94 -16.01 -3.13
CA MET A 1 36.70 -15.51 -2.51
C MET A 1 36.16 -14.41 -3.41
N PRO A 2 35.14 -14.66 -4.24
CA PRO A 2 34.48 -13.56 -4.93
C PRO A 2 33.39 -12.97 -4.02
N ARG A 3 33.39 -11.65 -3.91
CA ARG A 3 32.37 -10.85 -3.22
C ARG A 3 31.05 -10.96 -3.99
N HIS A 4 29.99 -11.37 -3.32
CA HIS A 4 28.63 -11.27 -3.86
C HIS A 4 28.24 -9.80 -3.92
N ALA A 5 27.92 -9.31 -5.11
CA ALA A 5 27.35 -7.98 -5.30
C ALA A 5 25.91 -7.99 -4.79
N ALA A 6 25.59 -7.09 -3.87
CA ALA A 6 24.21 -6.83 -3.46
C ALA A 6 23.43 -6.29 -4.66
N VAL A 7 22.26 -6.88 -4.93
CA VAL A 7 21.30 -6.34 -5.89
C VAL A 7 20.80 -5.01 -5.31
N ARG A 8 21.18 -3.90 -5.95
CA ARG A 8 20.70 -2.57 -5.59
C ARG A 8 19.45 -2.25 -6.40
N TRP A 9 18.59 -1.42 -5.81
CA TRP A 9 17.29 -0.95 -6.29
C TRP A 9 17.22 -0.35 -7.71
N ASP A 10 18.33 -0.25 -8.43
CA ASP A 10 18.47 0.48 -9.70
C ASP A 10 18.72 -0.40 -10.95
N ASP A 11 18.83 -1.73 -10.84
CA ASP A 11 19.25 -2.57 -11.99
C ASP A 11 18.11 -3.02 -12.91
N ALA A 12 17.69 -2.05 -13.71
CA ALA A 12 16.68 -2.00 -14.75
C ALA A 12 16.85 -2.92 -16.00
N ARG A 13 17.60 -4.03 -15.94
CA ARG A 13 18.19 -4.64 -17.15
C ARG A 13 17.76 -6.05 -17.56
N LEU A 14 16.66 -6.56 -17.02
CA LEU A 14 16.07 -7.82 -17.45
C LEU A 14 14.58 -7.54 -17.55
N LEU A 15 13.99 -7.36 -18.73
CA LEU A 15 13.30 -8.42 -19.46
C LEU A 15 12.97 -7.91 -20.88
N ARG A 16 12.99 -8.81 -21.85
CA ARG A 16 12.82 -8.53 -23.28
C ARG A 16 11.35 -8.33 -23.63
N GLU A 17 11.11 -7.32 -24.47
CA GLU A 17 9.80 -6.88 -24.96
C GLU A 17 9.12 -7.92 -25.87
N THR A 18 7.82 -8.14 -25.66
CA THR A 18 6.92 -8.62 -26.71
C THR A 18 5.76 -7.64 -26.85
N PRO A 19 5.42 -7.19 -28.07
CA PRO A 19 4.39 -6.18 -28.27
C PRO A 19 2.98 -6.73 -28.06
N VAL A 20 2.17 -6.02 -27.28
CA VAL A 20 0.73 -6.28 -27.08
C VAL A 20 -0.08 -5.49 -28.12
N PRO A 21 -1.03 -6.11 -28.84
CA PRO A 21 -1.87 -5.41 -29.80
C PRO A 21 -3.02 -4.63 -29.13
N PRO A 22 -3.50 -3.53 -29.73
CA PRO A 22 -4.50 -2.66 -29.12
C PRO A 22 -5.92 -3.26 -29.16
N LEU A 23 -6.63 -3.18 -28.02
CA LEU A 23 -8.05 -3.53 -27.92
C LEU A 23 -8.92 -2.33 -28.34
N ARG A 24 -9.84 -2.54 -29.29
CA ARG A 24 -10.82 -1.53 -29.74
C ARG A 24 -12.14 -1.72 -28.98
N SER A 25 -12.58 -0.68 -28.27
CA SER A 25 -13.92 -0.62 -27.66
C SER A 25 -14.87 0.26 -28.50
N PRO A 26 -16.12 -0.17 -28.78
CA PRO A 26 -17.16 0.72 -29.26
C PRO A 26 -18.00 1.26 -28.08
N PHE A 27 -17.83 2.55 -27.78
CA PHE A 27 -18.77 3.28 -26.92
C PHE A 27 -20.15 3.37 -27.59
N ARG A 28 -21.20 2.93 -26.89
CA ARG A 28 -22.60 3.23 -27.20
C ARG A 28 -23.20 4.10 -26.10
N ALA A 29 -23.68 5.27 -26.50
CA ALA A 29 -24.44 6.20 -25.68
C ALA A 29 -25.78 5.58 -25.23
N GLY A 30 -26.13 5.77 -23.96
CA GLY A 30 -27.38 5.31 -23.36
C GLY A 30 -27.94 6.37 -22.40
N LEU A 31 -29.21 6.70 -22.62
CA LEU A 31 -30.05 7.74 -22.04
C LEU A 31 -30.11 7.77 -20.51
N ALA A 32 -30.10 8.98 -19.92
CA ALA A 32 -30.30 9.23 -18.50
C ALA A 32 -31.77 9.03 -18.08
N ALA A 33 -31.98 8.31 -16.97
CA ALA A 33 -33.25 8.24 -16.25
C ALA A 33 -33.06 8.84 -14.86
N VAL A 34 -33.67 10.02 -14.62
CA VAL A 34 -33.68 10.68 -13.31
C VAL A 34 -34.83 10.10 -12.50
N VAL A 35 -34.50 9.32 -11.47
CA VAL A 35 -35.45 8.86 -10.44
C VAL A 35 -35.21 9.73 -9.20
N LEU A 36 -36.18 10.59 -8.85
CA LEU A 36 -36.17 11.31 -7.58
C LEU A 36 -36.48 10.31 -6.45
N LEU A 37 -35.44 9.86 -5.76
CA LEU A 37 -35.55 9.20 -4.46
C LEU A 37 -35.45 10.27 -3.37
N THR A 38 -36.55 10.48 -2.66
CA THR A 38 -36.60 11.24 -1.41
C THR A 38 -35.67 10.57 -0.38
N ALA A 39 -34.52 11.18 -0.12
CA ALA A 39 -33.60 10.77 0.92
C ALA A 39 -34.17 11.10 2.30
N CYS A 40 -34.49 10.07 3.08
CA CYS A 40 -34.57 10.20 4.53
C CYS A 40 -33.16 10.56 5.03
N GLN A 41 -33.00 11.79 5.51
CA GLN A 41 -31.78 12.27 6.17
C GLN A 41 -31.63 11.59 7.54
N GLY A 42 -31.24 10.32 7.54
CA GLY A 42 -30.63 9.67 8.68
C GLY A 42 -29.15 10.01 8.69
N GLY A 43 -28.81 11.21 9.18
CA GLY A 43 -27.41 11.57 9.43
C GLY A 43 -26.86 10.61 10.47
N LEU A 44 -25.98 9.69 10.05
CA LEU A 44 -25.16 8.91 10.96
C LEU A 44 -24.38 9.91 11.84
N PRO A 45 -24.29 9.68 13.15
CA PRO A 45 -23.52 10.55 14.04
C PRO A 45 -22.08 10.58 13.54
N GLY A 46 -21.65 11.73 13.02
CA GLY A 46 -20.32 11.92 12.48
C GLY A 46 -19.30 11.64 13.57
N ALA A 47 -18.53 10.56 13.40
CA ALA A 47 -17.36 10.32 14.20
C ALA A 47 -16.47 11.57 14.13
N THR A 48 -16.05 12.09 15.28
CA THR A 48 -15.06 13.16 15.33
C THR A 48 -13.84 12.74 14.53
N PRO A 49 -13.32 13.57 13.60
CA PRO A 49 -12.15 13.22 12.81
C PRO A 49 -10.98 12.84 13.72
N VAL A 50 -10.41 11.66 13.52
CA VAL A 50 -9.23 11.21 14.26
C VAL A 50 -8.04 12.03 13.75
N ALA A 51 -7.32 12.71 14.65
CA ALA A 51 -6.12 13.46 14.28
C ALA A 51 -4.99 12.52 13.87
N CYS A 52 -4.25 12.87 12.81
CA CYS A 52 -3.09 12.08 12.41
C CYS A 52 -1.94 12.17 13.44
N PRO A 53 -1.19 11.07 13.63
CA PRO A 53 -0.03 11.06 14.51
C PRO A 53 1.06 12.03 14.00
N THR A 54 1.77 12.66 14.94
CA THR A 54 2.92 13.54 14.64
C THR A 54 4.26 12.93 15.02
N ALA A 55 4.26 11.68 15.49
CA ALA A 55 5.43 10.90 15.84
C ALA A 55 5.13 9.41 15.62
N ALA A 56 6.18 8.61 15.40
CA ALA A 56 6.03 7.17 15.32
C ALA A 56 5.52 6.60 16.65
N PRO A 57 4.62 5.59 16.62
CA PRO A 57 4.26 4.84 17.82
C PRO A 57 5.49 4.19 18.46
N THR A 58 5.52 4.11 19.78
CA THR A 58 6.47 3.22 20.46
C THR A 58 5.92 1.80 20.52
N ALA A 59 6.78 0.84 20.86
CA ALA A 59 6.34 -0.53 21.14
C ALA A 59 5.29 -0.59 22.27
N ALA A 60 5.34 0.34 23.24
CA ALA A 60 4.37 0.42 24.31
C ALA A 60 3.01 0.96 23.83
N ASP A 61 3.00 1.92 22.92
CA ASP A 61 1.76 2.50 22.36
C ASP A 61 1.05 1.52 21.41
N SER A 62 1.83 0.66 20.75
CA SER A 62 1.37 -0.22 19.67
C SER A 62 0.17 -1.08 20.08
N ALA A 63 0.19 -1.65 21.29
CA ALA A 63 -0.91 -2.50 21.78
C ALA A 63 -2.24 -1.74 21.90
N GLY A 64 -2.20 -0.47 22.32
CA GLY A 64 -3.41 0.36 22.43
C GLY A 64 -3.96 0.78 21.06
N ILE A 65 -3.07 1.14 20.14
CA ILE A 65 -3.45 1.50 18.76
C ILE A 65 -4.05 0.29 18.04
N LEU A 66 -3.44 -0.88 18.18
CA LEU A 66 -3.87 -2.12 17.52
C LEU A 66 -5.02 -2.82 18.23
N ALA A 67 -5.51 -2.29 19.35
CA ALA A 67 -6.58 -2.92 20.12
C ALA A 67 -7.81 -3.20 19.24
N GLY A 68 -8.11 -4.49 19.06
CA GLY A 68 -9.22 -4.97 18.24
C GLY A 68 -9.00 -4.92 16.72
N ALA A 69 -7.97 -4.24 16.22
CA ALA A 69 -7.68 -4.14 14.78
C ALA A 69 -7.13 -5.47 14.25
N THR A 70 -7.78 -6.03 13.23
CA THR A 70 -7.42 -7.34 12.65
C THR A 70 -6.97 -7.24 11.20
N ALA A 71 -7.59 -6.33 10.45
CA ALA A 71 -7.31 -6.14 9.04
C ALA A 71 -7.61 -4.69 8.62
N VAL A 72 -7.17 -4.32 7.41
CA VAL A 72 -7.47 -3.05 6.77
C VAL A 72 -7.99 -3.33 5.36
N VAL A 73 -9.20 -2.87 5.05
CA VAL A 73 -9.71 -2.83 3.69
C VAL A 73 -9.13 -1.60 3.01
N VAL A 74 -8.46 -1.81 1.88
CA VAL A 74 -7.92 -0.76 1.04
C VAL A 74 -8.82 -0.61 -0.17
N GLU A 75 -9.57 0.48 -0.22
CA GLU A 75 -10.44 0.78 -1.35
C GLU A 75 -9.67 1.59 -2.38
N THR A 76 -9.71 1.14 -3.62
CA THR A 76 -8.96 1.77 -4.71
C THR A 76 -9.82 2.01 -5.93
N SER A 77 -9.31 2.85 -6.83
CA SER A 77 -9.94 3.10 -8.13
C SER A 77 -10.04 1.85 -9.04
N LEU A 78 -9.37 0.74 -8.70
CA LEU A 78 -9.43 -0.54 -9.42
C LEU A 78 -10.15 -1.66 -8.64
N GLY A 79 -10.74 -1.35 -7.50
CA GLY A 79 -11.40 -2.31 -6.61
C GLY A 79 -10.75 -2.37 -5.23
N ASP A 80 -11.26 -3.26 -4.39
CA ASP A 80 -10.88 -3.32 -2.98
C ASP A 80 -10.07 -4.58 -2.68
N PHE A 81 -9.13 -4.47 -1.75
CA PHE A 81 -8.40 -5.63 -1.23
C PHE A 81 -8.18 -5.50 0.29
N THR A 82 -8.05 -6.63 0.97
CA THR A 82 -7.96 -6.68 2.43
C THR A 82 -6.55 -7.09 2.86
N ILE A 83 -5.91 -6.27 3.70
CA ILE A 83 -4.64 -6.58 4.36
C ILE A 83 -4.93 -7.10 5.77
N THR A 84 -4.67 -8.37 6.05
CA THR A 84 -4.62 -8.89 7.43
C THR A 84 -3.32 -8.44 8.10
N LEU A 85 -3.43 -7.88 9.30
CA LEU A 85 -2.29 -7.36 10.05
C LEU A 85 -1.51 -8.48 10.76
N ASN A 86 -0.19 -8.34 10.83
CA ASN A 86 0.71 -9.19 11.61
C ASN A 86 1.45 -8.36 12.68
N PRO A 87 0.74 -7.95 13.75
CA PRO A 87 1.33 -7.13 14.80
C PRO A 87 2.33 -7.88 15.68
N VAL A 88 2.42 -9.21 15.56
CA VAL A 88 3.43 -10.01 16.28
C VAL A 88 4.79 -9.87 15.61
N ALA A 89 4.84 -9.83 14.27
CA ALA A 89 6.09 -9.69 13.53
C ALA A 89 6.65 -8.27 13.57
N ALA A 90 5.79 -7.25 13.46
CA ALA A 90 6.19 -5.84 13.41
C ALA A 90 5.14 -4.94 14.08
N PRO A 91 5.07 -4.91 15.43
CA PRO A 91 4.04 -4.16 16.16
C PRO A 91 4.07 -2.65 15.89
N VAL A 92 5.26 -2.03 15.81
CA VAL A 92 5.36 -0.59 15.58
C VAL A 92 4.93 -0.24 14.15
N ALA A 93 5.37 -1.01 13.16
CA ALA A 93 4.96 -0.83 11.77
C ALA A 93 3.45 -1.00 11.58
N ALA A 94 2.87 -2.07 12.13
CA ALA A 94 1.44 -2.31 12.07
C ALA A 94 0.64 -1.19 12.77
N ALA A 95 1.06 -0.78 13.97
CA ALA A 95 0.41 0.30 14.70
C ALA A 95 0.49 1.63 13.95
N ASN A 96 1.64 1.95 13.37
CA ASN A 96 1.83 3.14 12.55
C ASN A 96 0.88 3.15 11.35
N PHE A 97 0.83 2.04 10.61
CA PHE A 97 -0.06 1.88 9.46
C PHE A 97 -1.54 2.06 9.85
N VAL A 98 -1.98 1.41 10.94
CA VAL A 98 -3.35 1.52 11.45
C VAL A 98 -3.69 2.94 11.91
N ALA A 99 -2.77 3.62 12.60
CA ALA A 99 -2.99 4.99 13.06
C ALA A 99 -3.15 5.96 11.88
N LEU A 100 -2.30 5.82 10.85
CA LEU A 100 -2.36 6.62 9.62
C LEU A 100 -3.63 6.32 8.81
N ALA A 101 -4.03 5.05 8.70
CA ALA A 101 -5.29 4.67 8.05
C ALA A 101 -6.50 5.29 8.75
N ARG A 102 -6.59 5.22 10.09
CA ARG A 102 -7.72 5.76 10.87
C ARG A 102 -7.88 7.28 10.75
N CYS A 103 -6.81 8.01 10.52
CA CYS A 103 -6.87 9.46 10.35
C CYS A 103 -7.06 9.91 8.89
N GLY A 104 -7.20 8.97 7.95
CA GLY A 104 -7.34 9.26 6.52
C GLY A 104 -6.02 9.71 5.85
N PHE A 105 -4.86 9.41 6.45
CA PHE A 105 -3.56 9.81 5.88
C PHE A 105 -3.32 9.21 4.49
N TYR A 106 -3.92 8.05 4.20
CA TYR A 106 -3.76 7.38 2.91
C TYR A 106 -4.80 7.80 1.86
N ASP A 107 -5.81 8.58 2.24
CA ASP A 107 -6.90 8.94 1.33
C ASP A 107 -6.38 9.85 0.20
N GLY A 108 -6.66 9.49 -1.04
CA GLY A 108 -6.28 10.21 -2.24
C GLY A 108 -4.82 10.07 -2.67
N ILE A 109 -4.01 9.24 -1.99
CA ILE A 109 -2.64 8.95 -2.46
C ILE A 109 -2.67 7.87 -3.54
N THR A 110 -1.57 7.72 -4.28
CA THR A 110 -1.49 6.75 -5.37
C THR A 110 -0.47 5.65 -5.11
N PHE A 111 -0.64 4.54 -5.84
CA PHE A 111 0.43 3.58 -6.08
C PHE A 111 1.43 4.21 -7.05
N HIS A 112 2.40 4.94 -6.52
CA HIS A 112 3.36 5.71 -7.31
C HIS A 112 4.47 4.87 -7.94
N ARG A 113 4.57 3.59 -7.58
CA ARG A 113 5.56 2.67 -8.14
C ARG A 113 5.01 1.25 -8.25
N VAL A 114 4.83 0.81 -9.48
CA VAL A 114 4.39 -0.52 -9.89
C VAL A 114 5.51 -1.17 -10.71
N LEU A 115 6.09 -2.24 -10.18
CA LEU A 115 7.11 -3.03 -10.85
C LEU A 115 6.59 -4.44 -11.05
N THR A 116 6.14 -4.75 -12.27
CA THR A 116 5.55 -6.04 -12.62
C THR A 116 6.47 -7.21 -12.25
N GLY A 117 5.92 -8.20 -11.55
CA GLY A 117 6.70 -9.36 -11.07
C GLY A 117 7.62 -9.04 -9.90
N PHE A 118 7.44 -7.90 -9.24
CA PHE A 118 8.19 -7.49 -8.06
C PHE A 118 7.26 -6.94 -6.98
N VAL A 119 6.91 -5.65 -7.02
CA VAL A 119 6.08 -5.01 -5.98
C VAL A 119 5.15 -3.95 -6.55
N ILE A 120 4.05 -3.68 -5.84
CA ILE A 120 3.31 -2.42 -5.92
C ILE A 120 3.56 -1.61 -4.65
N GLN A 121 3.87 -0.32 -4.78
CA GLN A 121 4.28 0.55 -3.67
C GLN A 121 3.42 1.81 -3.62
N ALA A 122 3.00 2.16 -2.40
CA ALA A 122 2.15 3.30 -2.09
C ALA A 122 2.57 3.94 -0.75
N GLY A 123 1.76 4.87 -0.23
CA GLY A 123 1.98 5.50 1.08
C GLY A 123 2.78 6.79 1.04
N ASP A 124 3.09 7.34 -0.14
CA ASP A 124 3.74 8.65 -0.27
C ASP A 124 2.69 9.78 -0.30
N PRO A 125 2.63 10.68 0.70
CA PRO A 125 1.68 11.78 0.73
C PRO A 125 1.86 12.82 -0.39
N ASN A 126 3.05 12.92 -1.01
CA ASN A 126 3.29 13.86 -2.10
C ASN A 126 2.45 13.52 -3.34
N THR A 127 2.07 12.25 -3.50
CA THR A 127 1.26 11.78 -4.63
C THR A 127 -0.17 12.32 -4.65
N ARG A 128 -0.67 12.79 -3.51
CA ARG A 128 -2.02 13.34 -3.39
C ARG A 128 -2.22 14.57 -4.27
N GLU A 129 -1.20 15.40 -4.37
CA GLU A 129 -1.21 16.62 -5.20
C GLU A 129 -0.45 16.42 -6.52
N ASN A 130 0.31 15.34 -6.63
CA ASN A 130 1.12 14.99 -7.80
C ASN A 130 0.78 13.60 -8.33
N GLN A 131 -0.16 13.56 -9.28
CA GLN A 131 -0.65 12.32 -9.89
C GLN A 131 -0.06 12.07 -11.29
N GLY A 132 1.04 12.71 -11.68
CA GLY A 132 1.49 12.58 -13.08
C GLY A 132 2.90 13.05 -13.41
N ASP A 133 3.61 13.70 -12.49
CA ASP A 133 5.03 14.00 -12.66
C ASP A 133 5.88 13.11 -11.72
N PHE A 134 7.07 12.74 -12.18
CA PHE A 134 7.96 11.85 -11.43
C PHE A 134 8.69 12.57 -10.28
N GLU A 135 8.72 13.91 -10.29
CA GLU A 135 9.59 14.66 -9.39
C GLU A 135 9.03 14.65 -7.96
N GLY A 136 9.83 14.16 -7.02
CA GLY A 136 9.47 14.12 -5.60
C GLY A 136 8.64 12.91 -5.16
N LEU A 137 8.27 12.02 -6.08
CA LEU A 137 7.64 10.73 -5.73
C LEU A 137 8.64 9.80 -5.01
N GLY A 138 8.11 8.97 -4.10
CA GLY A 138 8.87 8.07 -3.24
C GLY A 138 9.60 8.76 -2.08
N SER A 139 9.46 10.08 -1.90
CA SER A 139 10.20 10.83 -0.87
C SER A 139 9.34 11.36 0.28
N GLY A 140 8.01 11.36 0.15
CA GLY A 140 7.14 11.83 1.21
C GLY A 140 7.09 10.89 2.41
N THR A 141 6.81 11.49 3.57
CA THR A 141 6.84 10.88 4.90
C THR A 141 5.69 11.46 5.74
N PRO A 142 5.23 10.78 6.81
CA PRO A 142 4.26 11.33 7.76
C PRO A 142 4.86 12.43 8.68
N GLY A 143 6.10 12.87 8.43
CA GLY A 143 6.82 13.86 9.23
C GLY A 143 7.72 13.25 10.31
N TYR A 144 7.84 11.92 10.34
CA TYR A 144 8.69 11.18 11.25
C TYR A 144 9.17 9.88 10.58
N GLY A 145 10.02 9.13 11.29
CA GLY A 145 10.37 7.78 10.91
C GLY A 145 10.75 6.91 12.12
N PHE A 146 10.83 5.60 11.90
CA PHE A 146 11.14 4.60 12.91
C PHE A 146 12.03 3.48 12.35
N ASP A 147 12.67 2.74 13.27
CA ASP A 147 13.60 1.67 12.93
C ASP A 147 12.88 0.44 12.36
N THR A 148 13.61 -0.33 11.55
CA THR A 148 13.11 -1.57 10.96
C THR A 148 12.95 -2.63 12.05
N GLU A 149 11.77 -3.27 12.08
CA GLU A 149 11.49 -4.46 12.86
C GLU A 149 11.81 -5.67 11.99
N VAL A 150 12.99 -6.27 12.20
CA VAL A 150 13.49 -7.37 11.37
C VAL A 150 12.51 -8.55 11.42
N PRO A 151 12.00 -9.04 10.27
CA PRO A 151 11.04 -10.13 10.25
C PRO A 151 11.58 -11.39 10.93
N PRO A 152 10.85 -11.98 11.89
CA PRO A 152 11.29 -13.18 12.61
C PRO A 152 11.38 -14.39 11.67
N GLU A 153 12.00 -15.47 12.16
CA GLU A 153 12.10 -16.72 11.41
C GLU A 153 10.69 -17.24 11.02
N GLY A 154 10.55 -17.65 9.76
CA GLY A 154 9.28 -18.14 9.21
C GLY A 154 8.31 -17.05 8.72
N VAL A 155 8.65 -15.77 8.86
CA VAL A 155 7.90 -14.66 8.26
C VAL A 155 8.66 -14.14 7.04
N ASN A 156 8.20 -14.47 5.83
CA ASN A 156 8.97 -14.26 4.61
C ASN A 156 8.31 -13.26 3.67
N TYR A 157 9.09 -12.77 2.70
CA TYR A 157 8.58 -11.90 1.64
C TYR A 157 7.87 -12.70 0.53
N ASP A 158 6.92 -13.55 0.93
CA ASP A 158 6.08 -14.34 0.03
C ASP A 158 5.20 -13.43 -0.85
N SER A 159 4.57 -14.01 -1.88
CA SER A 159 3.56 -13.31 -2.67
C SER A 159 2.47 -12.77 -1.74
N TYR A 160 2.03 -11.54 -1.99
CA TYR A 160 1.02 -10.81 -1.21
C TYR A 160 1.44 -10.36 0.20
N THR A 161 2.70 -10.58 0.60
CA THR A 161 3.25 -9.98 1.83
C THR A 161 3.26 -8.46 1.72
N VAL A 162 2.91 -7.79 2.82
CA VAL A 162 2.93 -6.33 2.95
C VAL A 162 4.03 -5.91 3.92
N ALA A 163 4.90 -5.02 3.46
CA ALA A 163 6.03 -4.54 4.25
C ALA A 163 6.27 -3.04 4.08
N MET A 164 6.94 -2.43 5.06
CA MET A 164 7.31 -1.02 5.01
C MET A 164 8.37 -0.77 3.95
N ALA A 165 8.19 0.26 3.11
CA ALA A 165 9.26 0.78 2.27
C ALA A 165 10.12 1.76 3.09
N ASN A 166 11.42 1.77 2.84
CA ASN A 166 12.36 2.66 3.54
C ASN A 166 13.57 3.02 2.65
N ALA A 167 14.42 3.92 3.13
CA ALA A 167 15.60 4.41 2.40
C ALA A 167 16.86 3.57 2.67
N ALA A 168 16.72 2.31 3.10
CA ALA A 168 17.81 1.44 3.50
C ALA A 168 18.74 2.04 4.58
N ALA A 169 18.16 2.81 5.51
CA ALA A 169 18.86 3.43 6.63
C ALA A 169 18.02 3.35 7.94
N PRO A 170 18.66 3.38 9.13
CA PRO A 170 17.95 3.41 10.40
C PRO A 170 16.97 4.59 10.48
N GLY A 171 15.84 4.39 11.14
CA GLY A 171 14.82 5.44 11.32
C GLY A 171 14.08 5.90 10.07
N THR A 172 14.16 5.17 8.94
CA THR A 172 13.57 5.62 7.66
C THR A 172 12.28 4.91 7.25
N ASN A 173 11.72 4.04 8.08
CA ASN A 173 10.33 3.58 7.87
C ASN A 173 9.40 4.72 8.22
N GLY A 174 8.51 5.09 7.29
CA GLY A 174 7.58 6.21 7.43
C GLY A 174 6.14 5.75 7.22
N SER A 175 5.52 6.24 6.15
CA SER A 175 4.15 5.87 5.76
C SER A 175 4.11 4.94 4.54
N GLN A 176 5.22 4.87 3.79
CA GLN A 176 5.28 4.11 2.55
C GLN A 176 5.34 2.60 2.81
N PHE A 177 4.59 1.85 2.02
CA PHE A 177 4.53 0.39 2.10
C PHE A 177 4.50 -0.19 0.69
N PHE A 178 4.83 -1.47 0.59
CA PHE A 178 4.71 -2.23 -0.65
C PHE A 178 4.03 -3.57 -0.41
N VAL A 179 3.43 -4.11 -1.47
CA VAL A 179 2.90 -5.47 -1.54
C VAL A 179 3.75 -6.27 -2.53
N CYS A 180 4.25 -7.43 -2.10
CA CYS A 180 4.97 -8.35 -2.97
C CYS A 180 4.01 -8.96 -4.02
N LEU A 181 4.34 -8.88 -5.30
CA LEU A 181 3.57 -9.51 -6.38
C LEU A 181 3.97 -10.98 -6.60
N VAL A 182 5.17 -11.36 -6.16
CA VAL A 182 5.72 -12.72 -6.25
C VAL A 182 6.49 -13.03 -4.96
N ASP A 183 7.02 -14.24 -4.81
CA ASP A 183 7.99 -14.56 -3.76
C ASP A 183 9.31 -13.79 -4.00
N LEU A 184 9.69 -12.97 -3.02
CA LEU A 184 10.87 -12.12 -3.02
C LEU A 184 11.84 -12.45 -1.88
N ASP A 185 11.64 -13.52 -1.11
CA ASP A 185 12.41 -13.75 0.12
C ASP A 185 13.92 -13.86 -0.17
N GLY A 186 14.28 -14.57 -1.24
CA GLY A 186 15.66 -14.69 -1.71
C GLY A 186 16.28 -13.40 -2.26
N LEU A 187 15.48 -12.36 -2.53
CA LEU A 187 15.94 -11.06 -3.03
C LEU A 187 16.20 -10.05 -1.91
N PHE A 188 15.74 -10.32 -0.69
CA PHE A 188 15.97 -9.48 0.50
C PHE A 188 16.78 -10.20 1.58
N PRO A 189 18.03 -10.62 1.30
CA PRO A 189 18.84 -11.42 2.23
C PRO A 189 19.18 -10.69 3.54
N GLU A 190 19.15 -9.35 3.53
CA GLU A 190 19.38 -8.51 4.71
C GLU A 190 18.11 -8.32 5.56
N ARG A 191 16.94 -8.74 5.06
CA ARG A 191 15.63 -8.69 5.73
C ARG A 191 15.34 -7.30 6.35
N ASN A 192 15.59 -6.26 5.57
CA ASN A 192 15.59 -4.86 5.99
C ASN A 192 14.25 -4.12 5.84
N TYR A 193 13.14 -4.82 5.59
CA TYR A 193 11.80 -4.26 5.54
C TYR A 193 10.88 -4.92 6.57
N SER A 194 10.21 -4.10 7.40
CA SER A 194 9.31 -4.61 8.42
C SER A 194 8.07 -5.24 7.77
N ILE A 195 7.89 -6.56 7.89
CA ILE A 195 6.69 -7.25 7.43
C ILE A 195 5.60 -7.09 8.49
N PHE A 196 4.51 -6.41 8.13
CA PHE A 196 3.45 -6.07 9.07
C PHE A 196 2.06 -6.57 8.65
N GLY A 197 1.94 -7.26 7.51
CA GLY A 197 0.68 -7.84 7.08
C GLY A 197 0.80 -8.67 5.80
N THR A 198 -0.35 -9.16 5.34
CA THR A 198 -0.50 -9.95 4.11
C THR A 198 -1.85 -9.65 3.48
N VAL A 199 -1.94 -9.56 2.16
CA VAL A 199 -3.22 -9.46 1.46
C VAL A 199 -3.93 -10.82 1.48
N THR A 200 -5.11 -10.86 2.08
CA THR A 200 -5.91 -12.09 2.30
C THR A 200 -7.18 -12.15 1.47
N GLU A 201 -7.66 -11.02 0.96
CA GLU A 201 -8.78 -10.93 0.01
C GLU A 201 -8.48 -9.88 -1.06
N GLY A 202 -9.03 -10.05 -2.27
CA GLY A 202 -8.81 -9.12 -3.38
C GLY A 202 -7.42 -9.22 -4.02
N GLN A 203 -6.79 -10.40 -3.99
CA GLN A 203 -5.50 -10.63 -4.66
C GLN A 203 -5.58 -10.32 -6.15
N GLU A 204 -6.72 -10.57 -6.80
CA GLU A 204 -6.96 -10.22 -8.20
C GLU A 204 -6.92 -8.70 -8.45
N VAL A 205 -7.27 -7.87 -7.46
CA VAL A 205 -7.15 -6.42 -7.54
C VAL A 205 -5.69 -6.02 -7.42
N VAL A 206 -4.94 -6.60 -6.47
CA VAL A 206 -3.48 -6.40 -6.36
C VAL A 206 -2.77 -6.78 -7.64
N ASP A 207 -3.12 -7.92 -8.24
CA ASP A 207 -2.57 -8.37 -9.51
C ASP A 207 -2.93 -7.40 -10.64
N ALA A 208 -4.17 -6.91 -10.70
CA ALA A 208 -4.59 -5.91 -11.69
C ALA A 208 -3.79 -4.61 -11.56
N ILE A 209 -3.56 -4.11 -10.35
CA ILE A 209 -2.69 -2.96 -10.09
C ILE A 209 -1.26 -3.27 -10.57
N GLY A 210 -0.77 -4.49 -10.34
CA GLY A 210 0.55 -4.96 -10.79
C GLY A 210 0.74 -5.04 -12.32
N GLN A 211 -0.34 -4.92 -13.10
CA GLN A 211 -0.35 -4.99 -14.57
C GLN A 211 -0.73 -3.66 -15.26
N VAL A 212 -0.92 -2.57 -14.52
CA VAL A 212 -1.23 -1.26 -15.14
C VAL A 212 -0.08 -0.79 -16.03
N GLU A 213 -0.41 0.00 -17.04
CA GLU A 213 0.60 0.64 -17.88
C GLU A 213 1.42 1.64 -17.06
N VAL A 214 2.74 1.58 -17.18
CA VAL A 214 3.67 2.48 -16.48
C VAL A 214 4.53 3.27 -17.46
N ASN A 215 4.95 4.47 -17.05
CA ASN A 215 5.78 5.36 -17.87
C ASN A 215 7.11 4.72 -18.31
N HIS A 216 7.68 3.88 -17.45
CA HIS A 216 8.91 3.15 -17.70
C HIS A 216 8.97 1.93 -16.77
N PRO A 217 9.33 0.73 -17.25
CA PRO A 217 9.20 -0.52 -16.49
C PRO A 217 10.06 -0.60 -15.22
N ASN A 218 11.11 0.23 -15.12
CA ASN A 218 12.01 0.25 -13.96
C ASN A 218 11.79 1.45 -13.04
N ILE A 219 10.99 2.41 -13.48
CA ILE A 219 10.54 3.53 -12.65
C ILE A 219 9.20 3.14 -12.03
N GLY A 220 8.27 2.71 -12.88
CA GLY A 220 7.01 2.12 -12.47
C GLY A 220 5.91 3.12 -12.14
N VAL A 221 5.98 4.38 -12.56
CA VAL A 221 4.85 5.31 -12.30
C VAL A 221 3.70 4.93 -13.23
N PRO A 222 2.50 4.61 -12.72
CA PRO A 222 1.34 4.35 -13.56
C PRO A 222 1.04 5.54 -14.48
N VAL A 223 0.72 5.26 -15.75
CA VAL A 223 0.29 6.28 -16.72
C VAL A 223 -1.06 6.84 -16.32
N ASP A 224 -1.99 5.93 -15.98
CA ASP A 224 -3.25 6.25 -15.34
C ASP A 224 -3.11 5.96 -13.83
N PRO A 225 -3.20 6.97 -12.96
CA PRO A 225 -2.99 6.80 -11.53
C PRO A 225 -3.99 5.82 -10.90
N VAL A 226 -3.48 4.86 -10.13
CA VAL A 226 -4.30 4.04 -9.23
C VAL A 226 -4.33 4.72 -7.87
N VAL A 227 -5.51 5.18 -7.46
CA VAL A 227 -5.73 5.97 -6.25
C VAL A 227 -6.25 5.08 -5.13
N ILE A 228 -5.77 5.28 -3.92
CA ILE A 228 -6.38 4.77 -2.69
C ILE A 228 -7.47 5.76 -2.29
N ASP A 229 -8.73 5.37 -2.44
CA ASP A 229 -9.87 6.23 -2.14
C ASP A 229 -10.04 6.39 -0.63
N ARG A 230 -9.96 5.27 0.11
CA ARG A 230 -9.96 5.24 1.58
C ARG A 230 -9.39 3.93 2.11
N MET A 231 -9.06 3.93 3.41
CA MET A 231 -8.77 2.70 4.15
C MET A 231 -9.70 2.55 5.35
N GLU A 232 -10.30 1.36 5.49
CA GLU A 232 -11.15 1.02 6.63
C GLU A 232 -10.44 -0.01 7.53
N VAL A 233 -10.23 0.32 8.80
CA VAL A 233 -9.65 -0.62 9.78
C VAL A 233 -10.76 -1.50 10.34
N LEU A 234 -10.73 -2.79 10.00
CA LEU A 234 -11.65 -3.79 10.53
C LEU A 234 -11.28 -4.15 11.97
N THR A 235 -12.31 -4.37 12.78
CA THR A 235 -12.15 -4.80 14.16
C THR A 235 -12.83 -6.13 14.42
N ALA A 236 -12.36 -6.91 15.39
CA ALA A 236 -12.94 -8.21 15.72
C ALA A 236 -14.45 -8.15 16.11
N GLU A 237 -14.98 -6.97 16.43
CA GLU A 237 -16.38 -6.74 16.81
C GLU A 237 -17.28 -6.36 15.61
N SER A 238 -16.72 -6.05 14.43
CA SER A 238 -17.47 -5.61 13.25
C SER A 238 -17.83 -6.76 12.30
N THR A 239 -18.39 -7.86 12.83
CA THR A 239 -19.08 -8.84 11.98
C THR A 239 -20.51 -8.35 11.76
N PRO A 240 -20.94 -8.01 10.52
CA PRO A 240 -22.32 -7.65 10.28
C PRO A 240 -23.22 -8.88 10.51
N SER A 241 -24.26 -8.72 11.34
CA SER A 241 -25.36 -9.69 11.45
C SER A 241 -26.15 -9.83 10.15
#